data_AF-A0A2S6AZ41-F1
#
_entry.id   AF-A0A2S6AZ41-F1
#
_cell.length_a   1.000
_cell.length_b   1.000
_cell.length_c   1.000
_cell.angle_alpha   90.00
_cell.angle_beta   90.00
_cell.angle_gamma   90.00
#
_symmetry.space_group_name_H-M   'P 1'
#
loop_
_entity.id
_entity.type
_entity.pdbx_description
1 polymer ?
#
loop_
_entity_poly.entity_id
_entity_poly.type
_entity_poly.pdbx_seq_one_letter_code
_entity_poly.pdbx_strand_id
1 'polypeptide(L)'
;FTYYNPVLQTGLETFFELLKAHDISGIIIPDLPIEESEEIRAYADKANIHLIPLVAPTSKTRIENIVKKARGFIYCVSSLGVTGER
;
A
#
# COMPACT_ATOMS: atom_id res chain seq x y z
N PHE A 1 -7.93 2.09 2.98
CA PHE A 1 -6.87 1.78 3.96
C PHE A 1 -7.27 0.48 4.64
N THR A 2 -6.42 -0.54 4.66
CA THR A 2 -6.67 -1.84 5.32
C THR A 2 -5.35 -2.54 5.62
N TYR A 3 -5.34 -3.55 6.49
CA TYR A 3 -4.23 -4.50 6.65
C TYR A 3 -4.27 -5.59 5.58
N TYR A 4 -3.18 -6.35 5.45
CA TYR A 4 -3.05 -7.38 4.42
C TYR A 4 -3.97 -8.58 4.67
N ASN A 5 -4.19 -8.97 5.93
CA ASN A 5 -5.01 -10.15 6.25
C ASN A 5 -6.46 -10.07 5.71
N PRO A 6 -7.22 -8.96 5.87
CA PRO A 6 -8.52 -8.81 5.22
C PRO A 6 -8.49 -8.98 3.69
N VAL A 7 -7.42 -8.52 3.03
CA VAL A 7 -7.24 -8.66 1.58
C VAL A 7 -7.09 -10.15 1.22
N LEU A 8 -6.25 -10.87 1.98
CA LEU A 8 -6.05 -12.31 1.79
C LEU A 8 -7.33 -13.13 2.03
N GLN A 9 -8.05 -12.84 3.11
CA GLN A 9 -9.29 -13.53 3.46
C GLN A 9 -10.41 -13.30 2.43
N THR A 10 -10.42 -12.12 1.80
CA THR A 10 -11.37 -11.79 0.72
C THR A 10 -11.00 -12.48 -0.61
N GLY A 11 -9.71 -12.81 -0.78
CA GLY A 11 -9.13 -13.19 -2.06
C GLY A 11 -8.76 -11.96 -2.88
N LEU A 12 -7.55 -11.95 -3.46
CA LEU A 12 -6.99 -10.80 -4.18
C LEU A 12 -7.87 -10.35 -5.34
N GLU A 13 -8.32 -11.29 -6.18
CA GLU A 13 -9.16 -10.99 -7.34
C GLU A 13 -10.48 -10.32 -6.94
N THR A 14 -11.26 -10.98 -6.07
CA THR A 14 -12.51 -10.46 -5.51
C THR A 14 -12.31 -9.09 -4.85
N PHE A 15 -11.23 -8.92 -4.09
CA PHE A 15 -10.94 -7.66 -3.41
C PHE A 15 -10.76 -6.53 -4.42
N PHE A 16 -9.96 -6.71 -5.46
CA PHE A 16 -9.72 -5.66 -6.46
C PHE A 16 -10.91 -5.42 -7.39
N GLU A 17 -11.74 -6.42 -7.65
CA GLU A 17 -13.04 -6.23 -8.33
C GLU A 17 -13.99 -5.35 -7.52
N LEU A 18 -14.09 -5.59 -6.20
CA LEU A 18 -14.89 -4.78 -5.30
C LEU A 18 -14.42 -3.32 -5.27
N LEU A 19 -13.11 -3.09 -5.20
CA LEU A 19 -12.55 -1.72 -5.24
C LEU A 19 -12.94 -0.99 -6.53
N LYS A 20 -12.83 -1.68 -7.67
CA LYS A 20 -13.20 -1.13 -8.98
C LYS A 20 -14.71 -0.84 -9.07
N ALA A 21 -15.55 -1.73 -8.56
CA ALA A 21 -17.01 -1.57 -8.57
C ALA A 21 -17.50 -0.38 -7.72
N HIS A 22 -16.67 0.09 -6.78
CA HIS A 22 -16.97 1.21 -5.90
C HIS A 22 -16.13 2.47 -6.20
N ASP A 23 -15.55 2.57 -7.40
CA ASP A 23 -14.79 3.74 -7.88
C ASP A 23 -13.64 4.16 -6.94
N ILE A 24 -13.04 3.21 -6.22
CA ILE A 24 -11.87 3.48 -5.38
C ILE A 24 -10.66 3.76 -6.27
N SER A 25 -9.89 4.81 -5.97
CA SER A 25 -8.71 5.17 -6.79
C SER A 25 -7.39 4.62 -6.25
N GLY A 26 -7.35 4.22 -4.98
CA GLY A 26 -6.11 3.76 -4.36
C GLY A 26 -6.29 3.13 -2.98
N ILE A 27 -5.28 2.35 -2.59
CA ILE A 27 -5.24 1.62 -1.33
C ILE A 27 -3.89 1.79 -0.64
N ILE A 28 -3.92 1.77 0.69
CA ILE A 28 -2.75 1.70 1.56
C ILE A 28 -2.89 0.41 2.36
N ILE A 29 -1.83 -0.40 2.33
CA ILE A 29 -1.68 -1.62 3.13
C ILE A 29 -0.40 -1.44 3.98
N PRO A 30 -0.52 -1.02 5.26
CA PRO A 30 0.62 -0.55 6.04
C PRO A 30 1.57 -1.67 6.48
N ASP A 31 1.08 -2.89 6.56
CA ASP A 31 1.81 -4.11 6.93
C ASP A 31 2.38 -4.87 5.72
N LEU A 32 2.21 -4.35 4.49
CA LEU A 32 2.75 -4.94 3.27
C LEU A 32 4.13 -4.34 2.93
N PRO A 33 5.23 -5.07 3.12
CA PRO A 33 6.55 -4.61 2.70
C PRO A 33 6.66 -4.56 1.17
N ILE A 34 7.52 -3.67 0.65
CA ILE A 34 7.69 -3.51 -0.80
C ILE A 34 8.19 -4.79 -1.48
N GLU A 35 8.98 -5.58 -0.75
CA GLU A 35 9.55 -6.86 -1.17
C GLU A 35 8.46 -7.91 -1.44
N GLU A 36 7.33 -7.85 -0.74
CA GLU A 36 6.20 -8.80 -0.89
C GLU A 36 5.06 -8.20 -1.74
N SER A 37 5.21 -6.97 -2.21
CA SER A 37 4.13 -6.23 -2.87
C SER A 37 3.90 -6.57 -4.34
N GLU A 38 4.75 -7.39 -4.98
CA GLU A 38 4.69 -7.61 -6.44
C GLU A 38 3.37 -8.22 -6.91
N GLU A 39 2.87 -9.24 -6.21
CA GLU A 39 1.60 -9.89 -6.55
C GLU A 39 0.44 -8.90 -6.49
N ILE A 40 0.32 -8.16 -5.38
CA ILE A 40 -0.73 -7.17 -5.14
C ILE A 40 -0.65 -6.03 -6.15
N ARG A 41 0.57 -5.60 -6.52
CA ARG A 41 0.77 -4.61 -7.58
C ARG A 41 0.22 -5.08 -8.91
N ALA A 42 0.40 -6.35 -9.27
CA ALA A 42 -0.15 -6.88 -10.53
C ALA A 42 -1.68 -6.80 -10.55
N TYR A 43 -2.36 -7.10 -9.44
CA TYR A 43 -3.82 -6.95 -9.34
C TYR A 43 -4.26 -5.48 -9.34
N ALA A 44 -3.57 -4.63 -8.58
CA ALA A 44 -3.83 -3.20 -8.53
C ALA A 44 -3.70 -2.54 -9.91
N ASP A 45 -2.65 -2.90 -10.65
CA ASP A 45 -2.39 -2.42 -12.01
C ASP A 45 -3.49 -2.84 -12.98
N LYS A 46 -3.93 -4.10 -12.94
CA LYS A 46 -5.06 -4.60 -13.76
C LYS A 46 -6.37 -3.88 -13.43
N ALA A 47 -6.59 -3.55 -12.17
CA ALA A 47 -7.80 -2.87 -11.70
C ALA A 47 -7.73 -1.33 -11.83
N ASN A 48 -6.62 -0.77 -12.30
CA ASN A 48 -6.33 0.67 -12.31
C ASN A 48 -6.46 1.34 -10.92
N ILE A 49 -6.04 0.61 -9.88
CA ILE A 49 -6.00 1.06 -8.48
C ILE A 49 -4.56 1.41 -8.11
N HIS A 50 -4.33 2.55 -7.46
CA HIS A 50 -3.00 2.91 -6.97
C HIS A 50 -2.69 2.21 -5.65
N LEU A 51 -1.69 1.33 -5.64
CA LEU A 51 -1.07 0.87 -4.39
C LEU A 51 -0.14 1.96 -3.85
N ILE A 52 -0.62 2.71 -2.87
CA ILE A 52 0.05 3.86 -2.29
C ILE A 52 1.08 3.38 -1.26
N PRO A 53 2.38 3.66 -1.47
CA PRO A 53 3.40 3.25 -0.53
C PRO A 53 3.42 4.14 0.73
N LEU A 54 3.75 3.50 1.85
CA LEU A 54 3.96 4.15 3.14
C LEU A 54 5.46 4.21 3.44
N VAL A 55 5.98 5.40 3.72
CA VAL A 55 7.42 5.67 3.83
C VAL A 55 7.74 6.36 5.15
N ALA A 56 8.67 5.79 5.92
CA ALA A 56 9.23 6.45 7.09
C ALA A 56 10.49 7.26 6.71
N PRO A 57 10.63 8.52 7.18
CA PRO A 57 11.73 9.42 6.79
C PRO A 57 13.13 8.94 7.24
N THR A 58 13.22 7.95 8.13
CA THR A 58 14.49 7.30 8.53
C THR A 58 15.04 6.33 7.49
N SER A 59 14.26 5.95 6.48
CA SER A 59 14.61 4.90 5.51
C SER A 59 15.45 5.40 4.32
N LYS A 60 16.57 6.11 4.57
CA LYS A 60 17.34 6.86 3.55
C LYS A 60 17.61 6.09 2.24
N THR A 61 18.07 4.84 2.30
CA THR A 61 18.36 4.01 1.11
C THR A 61 17.12 3.37 0.47
N ARG A 62 16.03 3.22 1.22
CA ARG A 62 14.80 2.53 0.78
C ARG A 62 13.84 3.48 0.08
N ILE A 63 13.92 4.78 0.38
CA ILE A 63 13.08 5.83 -0.21
C ILE A 63 13.17 5.84 -1.74
N GLU A 64 14.37 5.77 -2.32
CA GLU A 64 14.55 5.82 -3.78
C GLU A 64 13.81 4.68 -4.51
N ASN A 65 13.90 3.46 -3.98
CA ASN A 65 13.22 2.29 -4.55
C ASN A 65 11.70 2.42 -4.44
N ILE A 66 11.22 2.98 -3.34
CA ILE A 66 9.78 3.19 -3.12
C ILE A 66 9.25 4.25 -4.07
N VAL A 67 9.95 5.39 -4.22
CA VAL A 67 9.55 6.49 -5.11
C VAL A 67 9.50 6.02 -6.56
N LYS A 68 10.48 5.23 -7.02
CA LYS A 68 10.51 4.68 -8.39
C LYS A 68 9.27 3.84 -8.74
N LYS A 69 8.68 3.17 -7.74
CA LYS A 69 7.50 2.30 -7.91
C LYS A 69 6.19 2.95 -7.39
N ALA A 70 6.23 4.21 -6.96
CA ALA A 70 5.06 4.89 -6.38
C ALA A 70 4.11 5.38 -7.48
N ARG A 71 2.80 5.28 -7.25
CA ARG A 71 1.75 5.86 -8.08
C ARG A 71 0.69 6.53 -7.21
N GLY A 72 0.01 7.53 -7.76
CA GLY A 72 -0.91 8.39 -7.00
C GLY A 72 -0.14 9.39 -6.13
N PHE A 73 0.29 8.98 -4.93
CA PHE A 73 1.08 9.79 -4.01
C PHE A 73 1.93 8.91 -3.08
N ILE A 74 2.73 9.52 -2.20
CA ILE A 74 3.52 8.82 -1.18
C ILE A 74 2.98 9.23 0.19
N TYR A 75 2.67 8.25 1.04
CA TYR A 75 2.27 8.52 2.42
C TYR A 75 3.50 8.54 3.33
N CYS A 76 3.96 9.73 3.72
CA CYS A 76 5.07 9.88 4.66
C CYS A 76 4.56 9.83 6.10
N VAL A 77 5.04 8.88 6.91
CA VAL A 77 4.71 8.83 8.35
C VAL A 77 5.58 9.82 9.12
N SER A 78 4.94 10.77 9.81
CA SER A 78 5.59 11.92 10.45
C SER A 78 6.22 11.63 11.81
N SER A 79 5.95 10.47 12.41
CA SER A 79 6.47 10.09 13.72
C SER A 79 6.86 8.60 13.75
N LEU A 80 8.04 8.31 14.31
CA LEU A 80 8.48 6.95 14.68
C LEU A 80 7.77 6.46 15.95
N GLY A 81 6.48 6.74 16.07
CA GLY A 81 5.70 6.43 17.26
C GLY A 81 5.39 4.94 17.31
N VAL A 82 6.24 4.16 17.97
CA VAL A 82 5.72 3.01 18.71
C VAL A 82 4.89 3.59 19.85
N THR A 83 3.62 3.20 19.92
CA THR A 83 2.69 3.29 21.07
C THR A 83 2.94 4.41 22.11
N GLY A 84 1.96 5.30 22.24
CA GLY A 84 1.89 6.46 23.12
C GLY A 84 2.75 6.48 24.39
N GLU A 85 3.62 7.49 24.47
CA GLU A 85 3.71 8.37 25.62
C GLU A 85 3.76 9.82 25.10
N ARG A 86 2.86 10.64 25.63
CA ARG A 86 2.97 12.10 25.64
C ARG A 86 3.16 12.51 27.08
#